data_AF-A0A2P7VH56-F1
#
_entry.id   AF-A0A2P7VH56-F1
#
_cell.length_a   1.000
_cell.length_b   1.000
_cell.length_c   1.000
_cell.angle_alpha   90.00
_cell.angle_beta   90.00
_cell.angle_gamma   90.00
#
_symmetry.space_group_name_H-M   'P 1'
#
loop_
_entity.id
_entity.type
_entity.pdbx_description
1 polymer ?
#
loop_
_entity_poly.entity_id
_entity_poly.type
_entity_poly.pdbx_seq_one_letter_code
_entity_poly.pdbx_strand_id
1 'polypeptide(L)'
;MVNRLMSFTFVGMLILLTCFPMAEAKTSQNPIAEVSQMDRELLGLQQTLSFFQVVAEKKGDKKLAKKIEKQISSFSQKNTKLHAAPKDSNRLKHQEKINKHFEKQKSKIQELQKQMEQQVNAYWEQLMPELSPLKTPPIKQVNTTTLRTAAVPAASASVASVVDPFEPNEDKTTSYSISSGNLYSSKLSFAKDLDMYRFDSGTLAGDLTVTLGVPEDKNYDILVVQEPNKAVGSGTSSEPGLKETVTFSVQPNTTYYISVFSFDRHYSETASYSLSLSKVKTELGLARPIDISLPVGVVPAYRFTAPVTGTYRFNTSPYGGFGAPFDTMLLMFREEQMKGLVDFNDEATDGSLFSEIKVSMTAGATHFVYVYPYNQSQPVHARLNVALDTSAAVVLPTIQEATANDGSISSKQIVNLTNGMFSPDVASAVTVTNLPTGIQPIVTRNSDTQLSVGFIGNAIAHEKKHSVQDVYITIPKEQISGTDSDVVTNAFAISFTDTESLLETTATEIQLQSGNKKILKFTPSVSGSFEIFTNTSNTELAIYEDYGQSRQLVSSDDGDTSSFSKVTITLQEGQDYYVVLSPINNTSVQTTLTARYLGVEYVYNAKGQLVQIKQNDKILSEFIYDGNGNLIKKTVY
;
A
#
# COMPACT_ATOMS: atom_id res chain seq x y z
N MET A 1 36.97 11.76 42.03
CA MET A 1 36.48 11.48 43.40
C MET A 1 34.99 11.26 43.30
N VAL A 2 34.56 10.03 43.60
CA VAL A 2 33.28 9.41 43.22
C VAL A 2 32.19 9.72 44.25
N ASN A 3 30.96 10.05 43.79
CA ASN A 3 29.66 9.69 44.39
C ASN A 3 28.53 10.53 43.75
N ARG A 4 27.31 10.05 43.50
CA ARG A 4 26.72 8.72 43.28
C ARG A 4 25.27 9.05 42.84
N LEU A 5 24.88 8.64 41.64
CA LEU A 5 23.51 8.69 41.14
C LEU A 5 22.69 7.63 41.89
N MET A 6 21.47 7.95 42.34
CA MET A 6 20.57 6.98 42.98
C MET A 6 19.28 6.87 42.17
N SER A 7 19.16 5.77 41.42
CA SER A 7 17.97 5.33 40.68
C SER A 7 16.92 4.76 41.64
N PHE A 8 15.63 5.01 41.37
CA PHE A 8 14.50 4.36 42.05
C PHE A 8 13.77 3.43 41.08
N THR A 9 13.65 2.16 41.48
CA THR A 9 12.98 1.06 40.79
C THR A 9 11.50 1.00 41.19
N PHE A 10 10.60 0.88 40.21
CA PHE A 10 9.15 0.78 40.37
C PHE A 10 8.74 -0.71 40.33
N VAL A 11 7.97 -1.19 41.32
CA VAL A 11 7.36 -2.53 41.30
C VAL A 11 5.86 -2.37 41.50
N GLY A 12 5.07 -2.72 40.49
CA GLY A 12 3.61 -2.70 40.50
C GLY A 12 3.01 -4.01 41.02
N MET A 13 1.89 -3.93 41.75
CA MET A 13 1.08 -5.09 42.12
C MET A 13 -0.41 -4.80 41.86
N LEU A 14 -1.00 -5.68 41.06
CA LEU A 14 -2.36 -5.72 40.54
C LEU A 14 -3.33 -6.33 41.59
N ILE A 15 -4.54 -5.78 41.78
CA ILE A 15 -5.61 -6.43 42.55
C ILE A 15 -6.95 -6.33 41.79
N LEU A 16 -7.57 -7.49 41.57
CA LEU A 16 -8.88 -7.72 40.93
C LEU A 16 -10.07 -7.25 41.78
N LEU A 17 -11.08 -6.66 41.12
CA LEU A 17 -12.42 -6.40 41.66
C LEU A 17 -13.31 -7.65 41.56
N THR A 18 -14.14 -7.90 42.59
CA THR A 18 -15.40 -8.66 42.46
C THR A 18 -16.53 -7.82 43.07
N CYS A 19 -17.62 -7.68 42.32
CA CYS A 19 -18.82 -6.89 42.66
C CYS A 19 -19.87 -7.72 43.42
N PHE A 20 -20.52 -7.12 44.41
CA PHE A 20 -21.88 -7.43 44.86
C PHE A 20 -22.61 -6.12 45.23
N PRO A 21 -23.96 -6.06 45.14
CA PRO A 21 -24.71 -4.83 44.95
C PRO A 21 -25.04 -4.05 46.24
N MET A 22 -25.34 -2.76 46.02
CA MET A 22 -25.57 -1.63 46.92
C MET A 22 -26.56 -1.84 48.08
N ALA A 23 -26.20 -1.25 49.23
CA ALA A 23 -27.15 -0.56 50.09
C ALA A 23 -26.81 0.94 50.06
N GLU A 24 -27.80 1.79 49.80
CA GLU A 24 -27.69 3.24 49.78
C GLU A 24 -27.26 3.78 51.15
N ALA A 25 -25.99 4.19 51.26
CA ALA A 25 -25.47 4.95 52.38
C ALA A 25 -25.29 6.41 51.95
N LYS A 26 -25.88 7.33 52.71
CA LYS A 26 -25.65 8.79 52.64
C LYS A 26 -24.19 9.09 52.32
N THR A 27 -23.95 9.87 51.25
CA THR A 27 -22.63 10.30 50.79
C THR A 27 -21.90 11.10 51.86
N SER A 28 -21.18 10.42 52.75
CA SER A 28 -20.10 11.04 53.52
C SER A 28 -18.95 11.31 52.56
N GLN A 29 -18.69 12.58 52.27
CA GLN A 29 -17.55 13.05 51.49
C GLN A 29 -16.28 12.37 52.00
N ASN A 30 -15.61 11.55 51.16
CA ASN A 30 -14.44 10.79 51.57
C ASN A 30 -13.27 11.77 51.84
N PRO A 31 -12.86 11.98 53.09
CA PRO A 31 -11.88 13.00 53.46
C PRO A 31 -10.51 12.83 52.80
N ILE A 32 -10.15 11.59 52.42
CA ILE A 32 -8.91 11.29 51.71
C ILE A 32 -8.94 11.82 50.27
N ALA A 33 -10.11 11.88 49.63
CA ALA A 33 -10.19 12.28 48.22
C ALA A 33 -9.75 13.74 48.02
N GLU A 34 -10.13 14.62 48.94
CA GLU A 34 -9.74 16.04 48.91
C GLU A 34 -8.26 16.23 49.24
N VAL A 35 -7.71 15.49 50.20
CA VAL A 35 -6.26 15.53 50.48
C VAL A 35 -5.45 15.00 49.31
N SER A 36 -5.91 13.92 48.66
CA SER A 36 -5.28 13.38 47.46
C SER A 36 -5.31 14.34 46.28
N GLN A 37 -6.33 15.20 46.19
CA GLN A 37 -6.38 16.29 45.21
C GLN A 37 -5.34 17.37 45.54
N MET A 38 -5.28 17.83 46.79
CA MET A 38 -4.27 18.80 47.22
C MET A 38 -2.83 18.28 47.03
N ASP A 39 -2.59 16.98 47.22
CA ASP A 39 -1.28 16.36 46.96
C ASP A 39 -0.84 16.52 45.50
N ARG A 40 -1.76 16.31 44.55
CA ARG A 40 -1.51 16.53 43.13
C ARG A 40 -1.21 18.00 42.83
N GLU A 41 -1.86 18.93 43.53
CA GLU A 41 -1.67 20.37 43.37
C GLU A 41 -0.31 20.80 43.93
N LEU A 42 0.03 20.40 45.14
CA LEU A 42 1.34 20.64 45.77
C LEU A 42 2.50 20.09 44.96
N LEU A 43 2.36 18.89 44.39
CA LEU A 43 3.38 18.29 43.54
C LEU A 43 3.68 19.17 42.31
N GLY A 44 2.65 19.68 41.62
CA GLY A 44 2.91 20.54 40.46
C GLY A 44 3.38 21.93 40.81
N LEU A 45 2.98 22.49 41.96
CA LEU A 45 3.57 23.74 42.45
C LEU A 45 5.06 23.55 42.73
N GLN A 46 5.47 22.40 43.28
CA GLN A 46 6.87 22.06 43.47
C GLN A 46 7.63 21.91 42.14
N GLN A 47 7.02 21.25 41.14
CA GLN A 47 7.58 21.16 39.79
C GLN A 47 7.74 22.54 39.14
N THR A 48 6.75 23.43 39.31
CA THR A 48 6.78 24.80 38.79
C THR A 48 7.90 25.63 39.45
N LEU A 49 8.09 25.52 40.77
CA LEU A 49 9.22 26.15 41.44
C LEU A 49 10.57 25.60 40.94
N SER A 50 10.65 24.29 40.68
CA SER A 50 11.87 23.66 40.14
C SER A 50 12.19 24.19 38.74
N PHE A 51 11.18 24.36 37.89
CA PHE A 51 11.32 25.05 36.61
C PHE A 51 11.86 26.48 36.79
N PHE A 52 11.33 27.27 37.73
CA PHE A 52 11.85 28.62 37.97
C PHE A 52 13.27 28.68 38.50
N GLN A 53 13.70 27.67 39.26
CA GLN A 53 15.10 27.54 39.62
C GLN A 53 15.95 27.44 38.34
N VAL A 54 15.58 26.56 37.40
CA VAL A 54 16.27 26.39 36.12
C VAL A 54 16.25 27.69 35.31
N VAL A 55 15.10 28.38 35.22
CA VAL A 55 14.98 29.68 34.53
C VAL A 55 15.95 30.71 35.14
N ALA A 56 16.00 30.82 36.47
CA ALA A 56 16.91 31.75 37.14
C ALA A 56 18.38 31.41 36.84
N GLU A 57 18.75 30.13 36.81
CA GLU A 57 20.10 29.68 36.43
C GLU A 57 20.44 30.05 34.98
N LYS A 58 19.53 29.76 34.04
CA LYS A 58 19.69 30.08 32.60
C LYS A 58 19.77 31.59 32.34
N LYS A 59 19.03 32.40 33.10
CA LYS A 59 19.12 33.88 33.07
C LYS A 59 20.35 34.43 33.82
N GLY A 60 21.19 33.57 34.39
CA GLY A 60 22.43 33.96 35.08
C GLY A 60 22.25 34.41 36.54
N ASP A 61 21.04 34.41 37.09
CA ASP A 61 20.77 34.78 38.49
C ASP A 61 20.94 33.60 39.45
N LYS A 62 22.20 33.21 39.65
CA LYS A 62 22.59 32.12 40.56
C LYS A 62 22.13 32.34 42.01
N LYS A 63 21.96 33.59 42.44
CA LYS A 63 21.51 33.92 43.81
C LYS A 63 20.03 33.60 43.96
N LEU A 64 19.22 34.01 42.98
CA LEU A 64 17.80 33.72 42.95
C LEU A 64 17.52 32.22 42.79
N ALA A 65 18.25 31.54 41.91
CA ALA A 65 18.16 30.08 41.78
C ALA A 65 18.36 29.37 43.12
N LYS A 66 19.43 29.69 43.84
CA LYS A 66 19.72 29.14 45.18
C LYS A 66 18.67 29.53 46.22
N LYS A 67 18.02 30.68 46.07
CA LYS A 67 16.89 31.09 46.94
C LYS A 67 15.67 30.19 46.68
N ILE A 68 15.33 29.95 45.41
CA ILE A 68 14.22 29.08 45.00
C ILE A 68 14.47 27.65 45.46
N GLU A 69 15.67 27.10 45.27
CA GLU A 69 16.08 25.77 45.75
C GLU A 69 15.84 25.59 47.26
N LYS A 70 16.23 26.58 48.07
CA LYS A 70 15.98 26.57 49.52
C LYS A 70 14.48 26.63 49.86
N GLN A 71 13.69 27.39 49.10
CA GLN A 71 12.25 27.45 49.28
C GLN A 71 11.58 26.12 48.95
N ILE A 72 11.96 25.48 47.84
CA ILE A 72 11.51 24.13 47.46
C ILE A 72 11.78 23.15 48.61
N SER A 73 13.00 23.14 49.14
CA SER A 73 13.39 22.27 50.26
C SER A 73 12.54 22.53 51.52
N SER A 74 12.27 23.80 51.83
CA SER A 74 11.43 24.19 52.97
C SER A 74 9.97 23.74 52.80
N PHE A 75 9.39 23.95 51.62
CA PHE A 75 8.02 23.51 51.32
C PHE A 75 7.89 21.98 51.35
N SER A 76 8.85 21.25 50.77
CA SER A 76 8.88 19.79 50.78
C SER A 76 8.95 19.23 52.22
N GLN A 77 9.76 19.82 53.09
CA GLN A 77 9.83 19.45 54.50
C GLN A 77 8.52 19.72 55.25
N LYS A 78 7.88 20.88 55.01
CA LYS A 78 6.55 21.18 55.58
C LYS A 78 5.52 20.17 55.10
N ASN A 79 5.50 19.87 53.80
CA ASN A 79 4.56 18.93 53.21
C ASN A 79 4.72 17.53 53.82
N THR A 80 5.96 17.04 53.93
CA THR A 80 6.28 15.74 54.53
C THR A 80 5.77 15.64 55.97
N LYS A 81 5.93 16.71 56.77
CA LYS A 81 5.45 16.74 58.15
C LYS A 81 3.93 16.72 58.24
N LEU A 82 3.24 17.41 57.34
CA LEU A 82 1.76 17.42 57.30
C LEU A 82 1.18 16.06 56.85
N HIS A 83 1.96 15.27 56.10
CA HIS A 83 1.59 13.93 55.63
C HIS A 83 2.08 12.79 56.54
N ALA A 84 2.66 13.09 57.70
CA ALA A 84 3.15 12.09 58.65
C ALA A 84 1.99 11.36 59.35
N ALA A 85 1.55 10.25 58.76
CA ALA A 85 0.40 9.49 59.23
C ALA A 85 0.70 8.60 60.47
N PRO A 86 -0.26 8.43 61.39
CA PRO A 86 -0.12 7.57 62.57
C PRO A 86 -0.15 6.08 62.20
N LYS A 87 0.66 5.26 62.88
CA LYS A 87 0.71 3.80 62.71
C LYS A 87 -0.24 3.08 63.67
N ASP A 88 -0.85 1.98 63.22
CA ASP A 88 -1.64 1.07 64.06
C ASP A 88 -1.54 -0.37 63.51
N SER A 89 -1.43 -1.35 64.40
CA SER A 89 -1.30 -2.77 64.02
C SER A 89 -2.61 -3.38 63.53
N ASN A 90 -3.77 -2.79 63.83
CA ASN A 90 -5.08 -3.22 63.35
C ASN A 90 -5.48 -2.44 62.10
N ARG A 91 -5.69 -3.14 60.97
CA ARG A 91 -5.95 -2.54 59.65
C ARG A 91 -7.13 -1.56 59.61
N LEU A 92 -8.26 -1.89 60.24
CA LEU A 92 -9.45 -1.04 60.22
C LEU A 92 -9.26 0.21 61.09
N LYS A 93 -8.71 0.04 62.29
CA LYS A 93 -8.38 1.17 63.18
C LYS A 93 -7.25 2.03 62.62
N HIS A 94 -6.32 1.44 61.87
CA HIS A 94 -5.26 2.16 61.17
C HIS A 94 -5.84 3.11 60.14
N GLN A 95 -6.73 2.63 59.28
CA GLN A 95 -7.37 3.46 58.26
C GLN A 95 -8.21 4.58 58.89
N GLU A 96 -8.98 4.29 59.94
CA GLU A 96 -9.78 5.30 60.64
C GLU A 96 -8.89 6.38 61.29
N LYS A 97 -7.77 6.00 61.90
CA LYS A 97 -6.77 6.92 62.46
C LYS A 97 -6.13 7.80 61.38
N ILE A 98 -5.83 7.24 60.21
CA ILE A 98 -5.32 7.98 59.05
C ILE A 98 -6.37 9.01 58.59
N ASN A 99 -7.62 8.59 58.39
CA ASN A 99 -8.69 9.48 57.95
C ASN A 99 -8.86 10.66 58.92
N LYS A 100 -8.94 10.37 60.22
CA LYS A 100 -9.09 11.40 61.27
C LYS A 100 -7.86 12.30 61.40
N HIS A 101 -6.67 11.78 61.12
CA HIS A 101 -5.45 12.59 61.07
C HIS A 101 -5.51 13.59 59.93
N PHE A 102 -5.82 13.12 58.71
CA PHE A 102 -5.87 13.97 57.52
C PHE A 102 -6.99 15.01 57.56
N GLU A 103 -8.13 14.68 58.17
CA GLU A 103 -9.18 15.68 58.44
C GLU A 103 -8.69 16.84 59.30
N LYS A 104 -7.81 16.57 60.27
CA LYS A 104 -7.21 17.63 61.11
C LYS A 104 -6.11 18.42 60.40
N GLN A 105 -5.43 17.83 59.41
CA GLN A 105 -4.33 18.48 58.69
C GLN A 105 -4.81 19.22 57.44
N LYS A 106 -6.00 18.91 56.93
CA LYS A 106 -6.58 19.44 55.69
C LYS A 106 -6.39 20.96 55.52
N SER A 107 -6.80 21.76 56.51
CA SER A 107 -6.67 23.23 56.45
C SER A 107 -5.22 23.71 56.40
N LYS A 108 -4.28 22.98 57.02
CA LYS A 108 -2.85 23.30 56.97
C LYS A 108 -2.20 22.92 55.65
N ILE A 109 -2.66 21.82 55.04
CA ILE A 109 -2.24 21.40 53.69
C ILE A 109 -2.72 22.44 52.67
N GLN A 110 -3.98 22.88 52.78
CA GLN A 110 -4.54 23.94 51.95
C GLN A 110 -3.80 25.28 52.12
N GLU A 111 -3.43 25.64 53.36
CA GLU A 111 -2.64 26.85 53.61
C GLU A 111 -1.21 26.76 53.03
N LEU A 112 -0.58 25.57 53.12
CA LEU A 112 0.72 25.32 52.49
C LEU A 112 0.64 25.49 50.96
N GLN A 113 -0.41 24.93 50.35
CA GLN A 113 -0.69 25.08 48.93
C GLN A 113 -0.81 26.55 48.54
N LYS A 114 -1.65 27.33 49.24
CA LYS A 114 -1.82 28.76 48.98
C LYS A 114 -0.51 29.55 49.09
N GLN A 115 0.34 29.21 50.06
CA GLN A 115 1.68 29.83 50.19
C GLN A 115 2.57 29.51 48.99
N MET A 116 2.55 28.26 48.50
CA MET A 116 3.30 27.87 47.31
C MET A 116 2.76 28.56 46.06
N GLU A 117 1.44 28.64 45.89
CA GLU A 117 0.79 29.36 44.78
C GLU A 117 1.21 30.83 44.73
N GLN A 118 1.21 31.52 45.87
CA GLN A 118 1.66 32.91 45.95
C GLN A 118 3.12 33.09 45.53
N GLN A 119 4.01 32.18 45.95
CA GLN A 119 5.41 32.22 45.51
C GLN A 119 5.57 31.92 44.02
N VAL A 120 4.86 30.92 43.52
CA VAL A 120 4.83 30.56 42.09
C VAL A 120 4.37 31.75 41.24
N ASN A 121 3.27 32.40 41.62
CA ASN A 121 2.75 33.58 40.91
C ASN A 121 3.75 34.75 40.91
N ALA A 122 4.43 34.98 42.04
CA ALA A 122 5.48 36.01 42.09
C ALA A 122 6.66 35.69 41.16
N TYR A 123 7.03 34.42 41.02
CA TYR A 123 8.09 34.01 40.11
C TYR A 123 7.66 34.01 38.64
N TRP A 124 6.40 33.74 38.32
CA TRP A 124 5.86 33.95 36.98
C TRP A 124 6.07 35.41 36.54
N GLU A 125 5.61 36.37 37.35
CA GLU A 125 5.77 37.80 37.07
C GLU A 125 7.25 38.23 36.99
N GLN A 126 8.10 37.69 37.87
CA GLN A 126 9.50 38.09 37.93
C GLN A 126 10.35 37.48 36.80
N LEU A 127 10.14 36.20 36.51
CA LEU A 127 11.06 35.41 35.69
C LEU A 127 10.52 35.11 34.30
N MET A 128 9.22 34.97 34.10
CA MET A 128 8.62 34.68 32.78
C MET A 128 7.31 35.46 32.62
N PRO A 129 7.33 36.81 32.67
CA PRO A 129 6.12 37.63 32.62
C PRO A 129 5.31 37.46 31.33
N GLU A 130 5.94 37.01 30.24
CA GLU A 130 5.33 36.62 28.97
C GLU A 130 4.40 35.40 29.10
N LEU A 131 4.77 34.45 29.97
CA LEU A 131 3.97 33.26 30.28
C LEU A 131 3.17 33.42 31.59
N SER A 132 3.23 34.61 32.19
CA SER A 132 2.58 34.86 33.47
C SER A 132 1.06 34.83 33.33
N PRO A 133 0.37 34.09 34.21
CA PRO A 133 -1.08 33.94 34.14
C PRO A 133 -1.88 35.11 34.71
N LEU A 134 -1.24 36.08 35.38
CA LEU A 134 -1.89 37.25 35.96
C LEU A 134 -2.00 38.43 35.00
N LYS A 135 -1.45 38.29 33.80
CA LYS A 135 -1.55 39.29 32.75
C LYS A 135 -2.87 39.11 31.98
N THR A 136 -3.87 39.92 32.29
CA THR A 136 -4.84 40.30 31.26
C THR A 136 -4.10 41.17 30.25
N PRO A 137 -4.20 40.90 28.94
CA PRO A 137 -3.53 41.74 27.95
C PRO A 137 -4.05 43.19 28.08
N PRO A 138 -3.21 44.21 27.84
CA PRO A 138 -3.72 45.55 27.64
C PRO A 138 -4.71 45.49 26.47
N ILE A 139 -5.94 45.97 26.69
CA ILE A 139 -6.87 46.25 25.60
C ILE A 139 -6.17 47.27 24.69
N LYS A 140 -5.53 46.82 23.62
CA LYS A 140 -5.25 47.69 22.49
C LYS A 140 -6.62 47.96 21.87
N GLN A 141 -7.14 49.16 22.10
CA GLN A 141 -8.24 49.68 21.30
C GLN A 141 -7.82 49.56 19.84
N VAL A 142 -8.43 48.61 19.13
CA VAL A 142 -8.36 48.56 17.68
C VAL A 142 -9.10 49.80 17.20
N ASN A 143 -8.36 50.83 16.78
CA ASN A 143 -8.92 51.90 15.98
C ASN A 143 -9.34 51.28 14.64
N THR A 144 -10.63 50.93 14.55
CA THR A 144 -11.32 50.51 13.34
C THR A 144 -11.43 51.66 12.35
N THR A 145 -10.32 52.09 11.74
CA THR A 145 -10.35 53.04 10.62
C THR A 145 -9.17 52.86 9.67
N THR A 146 -9.06 51.70 9.00
CA THR A 146 -8.54 51.59 7.61
C THR A 146 -8.72 50.16 7.08
N LEU A 147 -9.97 49.71 6.93
CA LEU A 147 -10.31 48.79 5.84
C LEU A 147 -10.44 49.64 4.58
N ARG A 148 -9.39 49.72 3.77
CA ARG A 148 -9.51 50.11 2.36
C ARG A 148 -8.61 49.22 1.52
N THR A 149 -9.28 48.42 0.71
CA THR A 149 -8.90 47.97 -0.62
C THR A 149 -7.70 48.73 -1.20
N ALA A 150 -6.58 48.03 -1.35
CA ALA A 150 -5.53 48.41 -2.29
C ALA A 150 -5.13 47.15 -3.05
N ALA A 151 -5.61 47.05 -4.29
CA ALA A 151 -4.96 46.25 -5.30
C ALA A 151 -3.52 46.75 -5.44
N VAL A 152 -2.54 45.83 -5.36
CA VAL A 152 -1.13 46.15 -5.62
C VAL A 152 -0.76 45.56 -6.99
N PRO A 153 -0.14 46.35 -7.89
CA PRO A 153 0.25 45.89 -9.21
C PRO A 153 1.44 44.94 -9.14
N ALA A 154 1.52 44.03 -10.11
CA ALA A 154 2.60 43.09 -10.29
C ALA A 154 3.95 43.81 -10.48
N ALA A 155 4.93 43.50 -9.63
CA ALA A 155 6.36 43.62 -9.96
C ALA A 155 7.23 42.74 -9.06
N SER A 156 8.07 41.95 -9.74
CA SER A 156 9.28 41.22 -9.31
C SER A 156 9.15 40.18 -8.19
N ALA A 157 9.35 38.92 -8.59
CA ALA A 157 9.59 37.77 -7.73
C ALA A 157 10.71 38.07 -6.72
N SER A 158 10.32 38.15 -5.45
CA SER A 158 11.22 37.98 -4.30
C SER A 158 10.82 36.68 -3.61
N VAL A 159 11.82 35.93 -3.16
CA VAL A 159 11.69 34.61 -2.55
C VAL A 159 10.66 34.69 -1.44
N ALA A 160 9.53 33.96 -1.58
CA ALA A 160 8.47 33.96 -0.57
C ALA A 160 9.06 33.49 0.76
N SER A 161 9.11 34.36 1.76
CA SER A 161 9.39 33.95 3.14
C SER A 161 8.34 32.92 3.53
N VAL A 162 8.78 31.69 3.81
CA VAL A 162 7.89 30.61 4.25
C VAL A 162 7.18 31.07 5.52
N VAL A 163 5.87 31.29 5.40
CA VAL A 163 4.99 31.80 6.46
C VAL A 163 5.04 30.87 7.65
N ASP A 164 5.13 31.44 8.86
CA ASP A 164 4.90 30.70 10.08
C ASP A 164 3.41 30.33 10.18
N PRO A 165 3.03 29.05 10.10
CA PRO A 165 1.63 28.68 9.83
C PRO A 165 0.64 29.02 10.94
N PHE A 166 1.13 29.23 12.17
CA PHE A 166 0.28 29.35 13.36
C PHE A 166 0.26 30.74 13.96
N GLU A 167 0.92 31.72 13.35
CA GLU A 167 0.94 33.09 13.87
C GLU A 167 -0.38 33.85 13.63
N PRO A 168 -0.85 34.67 14.59
CA PRO A 168 -0.28 34.92 15.92
C PRO A 168 -0.60 33.80 16.92
N ASN A 169 0.36 33.40 17.79
CA ASN A 169 0.14 32.37 18.82
C ASN A 169 0.89 32.62 20.15
N GLU A 170 1.21 33.88 20.48
CA GLU A 170 2.12 34.24 21.57
C GLU A 170 1.52 34.18 22.98
N ASP A 171 0.20 34.06 23.10
CA ASP A 171 -0.49 34.04 24.39
C ASP A 171 -1.71 33.11 24.42
N LYS A 172 -2.36 33.00 25.59
CA LYS A 172 -3.45 32.01 25.81
C LYS A 172 -4.65 32.29 24.91
N THR A 173 -4.83 33.55 24.49
CA THR A 173 -5.95 33.98 23.65
C THR A 173 -5.69 33.75 22.18
N THR A 174 -4.42 33.78 21.75
CA THR A 174 -4.00 33.53 20.37
C THR A 174 -3.50 32.10 20.13
N SER A 175 -3.27 31.32 21.19
CA SER A 175 -2.73 29.96 21.09
C SER A 175 -3.46 29.05 20.10
N TYR A 176 -2.70 28.22 19.39
CA TYR A 176 -3.24 27.32 18.38
C TYR A 176 -3.73 26.00 19.01
N SER A 177 -4.94 25.56 18.67
CA SER A 177 -5.51 24.32 19.20
C SER A 177 -4.89 23.09 18.53
N ILE A 178 -4.28 22.20 19.32
CA ILE A 178 -3.67 20.97 18.85
C ILE A 178 -4.42 19.72 19.32
N SER A 179 -4.13 18.60 18.66
CA SER A 179 -4.66 17.27 18.93
C SER A 179 -3.52 16.28 19.14
N SER A 180 -3.73 15.31 20.02
CA SER A 180 -2.83 14.17 20.19
C SER A 180 -2.73 13.34 18.91
N GLY A 181 -1.52 12.98 18.51
CA GLY A 181 -1.23 12.13 17.36
C GLY A 181 -0.64 12.87 16.17
N ASN A 182 -1.02 14.14 15.97
CA ASN A 182 -0.50 14.94 14.86
C ASN A 182 0.89 15.51 15.18
N LEU A 183 1.58 15.91 14.13
CA LEU A 183 2.80 16.69 14.17
C LEU A 183 2.50 18.11 13.67
N TYR A 184 3.11 19.09 14.31
CA TYR A 184 2.98 20.51 14.03
C TYR A 184 4.35 21.06 13.63
N SER A 185 4.47 21.66 12.45
CA SER A 185 5.70 22.27 11.93
C SER A 185 5.53 23.78 11.91
N SER A 186 6.42 24.49 12.60
CA SER A 186 6.36 25.94 12.82
C SER A 186 7.76 26.47 13.15
N LYS A 187 7.90 27.77 13.39
CA LYS A 187 9.17 28.44 13.59
C LYS A 187 9.10 29.30 14.83
N LEU A 188 10.26 29.55 15.42
CA LEU A 188 10.42 30.79 16.18
C LEU A 188 10.98 31.79 15.18
N SER A 189 10.14 32.70 14.72
CA SER A 189 10.37 33.63 13.63
C SER A 189 11.20 34.85 14.05
N PHE A 190 11.30 35.15 15.34
CA PHE A 190 12.13 36.23 15.87
C PHE A 190 12.69 35.94 17.28
N ALA A 191 13.70 36.70 17.72
CA ALA A 191 14.47 36.44 18.93
C ALA A 191 13.69 36.43 20.28
N LYS A 192 12.44 36.88 20.28
CA LYS A 192 11.54 36.88 21.46
C LYS A 192 10.24 36.14 21.18
N ASP A 193 10.22 35.41 20.08
CA ASP A 193 9.06 34.66 19.66
C ASP A 193 8.79 33.54 20.67
N LEU A 194 7.51 33.28 20.85
CA LEU A 194 6.96 32.34 21.79
C LEU A 194 5.75 31.74 21.12
N ASP A 195 5.82 30.46 20.75
CA ASP A 195 4.65 29.77 20.24
C ASP A 195 3.92 29.09 21.38
N MET A 196 2.60 29.30 21.47
CA MET A 196 1.77 28.56 22.41
C MET A 196 0.67 27.76 21.75
N TYR A 197 0.59 26.49 22.14
CA TYR A 197 -0.37 25.52 21.67
C TYR A 197 -1.31 25.10 22.79
N ARG A 198 -2.61 25.02 22.51
CA ARG A 198 -3.65 24.57 23.45
C ARG A 198 -4.04 23.14 23.16
N PHE A 199 -4.01 22.29 24.18
CA PHE A 199 -4.53 20.93 24.15
C PHE A 199 -5.66 20.75 25.18
N ASP A 200 -6.86 20.49 24.69
CA ASP A 200 -8.02 20.19 25.52
C ASP A 200 -8.20 18.67 25.62
N SER A 201 -8.05 18.10 26.83
CA SER A 201 -7.96 16.65 26.99
C SER A 201 -9.28 15.90 26.69
N GLY A 202 -10.43 16.57 26.79
CA GLY A 202 -11.74 15.90 26.70
C GLY A 202 -11.82 14.75 27.69
N THR A 203 -12.20 13.55 27.27
CA THR A 203 -12.24 12.39 28.18
C THR A 203 -10.89 11.70 28.41
N LEU A 204 -9.81 12.17 27.78
CA LEU A 204 -8.50 11.51 27.83
C LEU A 204 -7.89 11.60 29.22
N ALA A 205 -7.29 10.49 29.67
CA ALA A 205 -6.52 10.40 30.90
C ALA A 205 -5.25 9.56 30.72
N GLY A 206 -4.30 9.71 31.63
CA GLY A 206 -3.03 8.98 31.66
C GLY A 206 -1.90 9.74 30.98
N ASP A 207 -0.77 9.09 30.79
CA ASP A 207 0.43 9.80 30.35
C ASP A 207 0.42 10.12 28.85
N LEU A 208 0.81 11.34 28.53
CA LEU A 208 1.20 11.78 27.19
C LEU A 208 2.64 12.27 27.21
N THR A 209 3.29 12.16 26.07
CA THR A 209 4.60 12.71 25.80
C THR A 209 4.50 13.75 24.71
N VAL A 210 5.02 14.93 24.95
CA VAL A 210 5.27 15.92 23.92
C VAL A 210 6.75 15.87 23.53
N THR A 211 7.03 15.88 22.23
CA THR A 211 8.39 15.89 21.68
C THR A 211 8.55 17.10 20.77
N LEU A 212 9.57 17.92 21.04
CA LEU A 212 10.02 19.02 20.20
C LEU A 212 11.28 18.58 19.44
N GLY A 213 11.19 18.48 18.13
CA GLY A 213 12.34 18.37 17.24
C GLY A 213 12.90 19.75 16.92
N VAL A 214 14.13 20.01 17.36
CA VAL A 214 14.80 21.31 17.23
C VAL A 214 15.74 21.29 16.02
N PRO A 215 15.81 22.37 15.20
CA PRO A 215 16.82 22.47 14.14
C PRO A 215 18.25 22.37 14.68
N GLU A 216 19.17 21.78 13.91
CA GLU A 216 20.51 21.39 14.37
C GLU A 216 21.34 22.52 15.00
N ASP A 217 21.17 23.76 14.52
CA ASP A 217 21.91 24.94 14.98
C ASP A 217 21.13 25.79 16.00
N LYS A 218 19.94 25.36 16.41
CA LYS A 218 19.05 26.10 17.31
C LYS A 218 18.95 25.42 18.67
N ASN A 219 18.66 26.21 19.69
CA ASN A 219 18.38 25.72 21.04
C ASN A 219 17.01 26.23 21.46
N TYR A 220 15.99 25.40 21.28
CA TYR A 220 14.61 25.68 21.64
C TYR A 220 14.21 24.82 22.82
N ASP A 221 13.44 25.41 23.72
CA ASP A 221 12.97 24.85 24.96
C ASP A 221 11.45 24.66 24.90
N ILE A 222 10.94 23.77 25.75
CA ILE A 222 9.51 23.48 25.84
C ILE A 222 9.02 23.52 27.30
N LEU A 223 7.82 24.05 27.50
CA LEU A 223 7.13 24.06 28.79
C LEU A 223 5.69 23.61 28.62
N VAL A 224 5.24 22.70 29.49
CA VAL A 224 3.85 22.23 29.53
C VAL A 224 3.20 22.72 30.82
N VAL A 225 2.09 23.44 30.68
CA VAL A 225 1.32 24.03 31.78
C VAL A 225 -0.11 23.52 31.75
N GLN A 226 -0.55 22.92 32.86
CA GLN A 226 -1.96 22.63 33.11
C GLN A 226 -2.68 23.88 33.60
N GLU A 227 -3.86 24.16 33.06
CA GLU A 227 -4.70 25.27 33.51
C GLU A 227 -5.11 25.12 35.00
N PRO A 228 -5.13 26.21 35.80
CA PRO A 228 -4.74 27.57 35.44
C PRO A 228 -3.25 27.73 35.16
N ASN A 229 -2.36 27.32 36.07
CA ASN A 229 -0.98 27.85 36.15
C ASN A 229 0.08 26.83 36.61
N LYS A 230 -0.16 25.54 36.39
CA LYS A 230 0.66 24.47 36.96
C LYS A 230 1.60 23.90 35.90
N ALA A 231 2.89 24.18 35.99
CA ALA A 231 3.87 23.49 35.14
C ALA A 231 3.85 22.01 35.48
N VAL A 232 3.59 21.18 34.47
CA VAL A 232 3.56 19.70 34.59
C VAL A 232 4.80 19.05 33.97
N GLY A 233 5.61 19.82 33.25
CA GLY A 233 6.95 19.42 32.84
C GLY A 233 7.59 20.44 31.88
N SER A 234 8.91 20.34 31.71
CA SER A 234 9.70 21.19 30.83
C SER A 234 10.88 20.42 30.24
N GLY A 235 11.28 20.77 29.02
CA GLY A 235 12.53 20.32 28.41
C GLY A 235 13.39 21.54 28.10
N THR A 236 14.63 21.56 28.61
CA THR A 236 15.49 22.75 28.61
C THR A 236 16.98 22.42 28.42
N SER A 237 17.28 21.47 27.53
CA SER A 237 18.64 21.08 27.19
C SER A 237 19.45 22.30 26.75
N SER A 238 20.77 22.24 26.93
CA SER A 238 21.66 23.37 26.63
C SER A 238 22.40 23.23 25.30
N GLU A 239 22.31 22.06 24.66
CA GLU A 239 23.03 21.78 23.42
C GLU A 239 22.10 21.99 22.22
N PRO A 240 22.52 22.75 21.20
CA PRO A 240 21.73 22.93 19.98
C PRO A 240 21.36 21.61 19.29
N GLY A 241 20.20 21.59 18.64
CA GLY A 241 19.70 20.45 17.87
C GLY A 241 19.20 19.26 18.69
N LEU A 242 19.32 19.29 20.02
CA LEU A 242 18.76 18.25 20.87
C LEU A 242 17.24 18.34 20.90
N LYS A 243 16.59 17.18 20.83
CA LYS A 243 15.14 17.07 20.99
C LYS A 243 14.77 17.30 22.45
N GLU A 244 13.72 18.08 22.67
CA GLU A 244 13.10 18.16 24.00
C GLU A 244 11.97 17.16 24.11
N THR A 245 11.85 16.51 25.27
CA THR A 245 10.79 15.52 25.53
C THR A 245 10.24 15.72 26.92
N VAL A 246 8.91 15.85 27.02
CA VAL A 246 8.21 16.00 28.30
C VAL A 246 7.08 14.99 28.39
N THR A 247 7.14 14.09 29.37
CA THR A 247 6.06 13.18 29.71
C THR A 247 5.29 13.71 30.91
N PHE A 248 3.96 13.81 30.79
CA PHE A 248 3.09 14.33 31.83
C PHE A 248 1.75 13.58 31.87
N SER A 249 1.16 13.49 33.06
CA SER A 249 -0.12 12.83 33.27
C SER A 249 -1.29 13.76 32.96
N VAL A 250 -2.09 13.37 31.96
CA VAL A 250 -3.30 14.08 31.53
C VAL A 250 -4.48 13.68 32.40
N GLN A 251 -5.28 14.67 32.77
CA GLN A 251 -6.56 14.52 33.46
C GLN A 251 -7.72 14.79 32.49
N PRO A 252 -8.87 14.13 32.63
CA PRO A 252 -10.06 14.45 31.84
C PRO A 252 -10.53 15.89 32.04
N ASN A 253 -11.10 16.45 30.99
CA ASN A 253 -11.74 17.76 30.90
C ASN A 253 -10.82 18.87 31.41
N THR A 254 -9.55 18.79 31.06
CA THR A 254 -8.49 19.70 31.52
C THR A 254 -7.75 20.26 30.32
N THR A 255 -7.51 21.57 30.34
CA THR A 255 -6.77 22.27 29.30
C THR A 255 -5.28 22.35 29.68
N TYR A 256 -4.44 22.10 28.69
CA TYR A 256 -2.98 22.20 28.79
C TYR A 256 -2.48 23.17 27.73
N TYR A 257 -1.48 23.97 28.09
CA TYR A 257 -0.75 24.83 27.18
C TYR A 257 0.67 24.31 27.03
N ILE A 258 1.13 24.21 25.79
CA ILE A 258 2.49 23.81 25.43
C ILE A 258 3.15 25.01 24.79
N SER A 259 4.20 25.52 25.42
CA SER A 259 4.93 26.69 24.96
C SER A 259 6.29 26.27 24.41
N VAL A 260 6.62 26.74 23.20
CA VAL A 260 7.93 26.60 22.57
C VAL A 260 8.60 27.97 22.54
N PHE A 261 9.82 28.07 23.02
CA PHE A 261 10.58 29.33 23.09
C PHE A 261 12.08 29.06 23.10
N SER A 262 12.91 30.10 23.20
CA SER A 262 14.36 29.94 23.34
C SER A 262 14.91 30.81 24.48
N PHE A 263 15.54 30.21 25.49
CA PHE A 263 16.28 30.97 26.50
C PHE A 263 17.46 31.76 25.90
N ASP A 264 18.10 31.19 24.89
CA ASP A 264 19.27 31.75 24.20
C ASP A 264 18.88 32.73 23.07
N ARG A 265 17.57 32.97 22.89
CA ARG A 265 17.01 33.83 21.83
C ARG A 265 17.35 33.37 20.42
N HIS A 266 17.57 32.07 20.26
CA HIS A 266 17.70 31.46 18.95
C HIS A 266 16.35 31.53 18.24
N TYR A 267 16.38 31.81 16.94
CA TYR A 267 15.21 31.89 16.06
C TYR A 267 15.66 31.55 14.63
N SER A 268 14.71 31.25 13.75
CA SER A 268 14.97 30.96 12.34
C SER A 268 13.82 31.42 11.45
N GLU A 269 14.14 32.17 10.41
CA GLU A 269 13.15 32.56 9.37
C GLU A 269 12.94 31.43 8.34
N THR A 270 13.82 30.43 8.31
CA THR A 270 13.85 29.39 7.27
C THR A 270 13.67 27.97 7.80
N ALA A 271 14.25 27.65 8.95
CA ALA A 271 14.22 26.31 9.53
C ALA A 271 13.07 26.15 10.54
N SER A 272 12.19 25.18 10.30
CA SER A 272 11.08 24.86 11.19
C SER A 272 11.52 23.88 12.29
N TYR A 273 10.97 24.04 13.49
CA TYR A 273 10.93 22.96 14.48
C TYR A 273 9.71 22.07 14.21
N SER A 274 9.66 20.92 14.88
CA SER A 274 8.50 20.03 14.85
C SER A 274 8.01 19.71 16.26
N LEU A 275 6.70 19.78 16.50
CA LEU A 275 6.07 19.50 17.78
C LEU A 275 5.08 18.35 17.62
N SER A 276 5.25 17.27 18.37
CA SER A 276 4.31 16.15 18.38
C SER A 276 3.81 15.88 19.79
N LEU A 277 2.53 15.52 19.90
CA LEU A 277 1.93 15.06 21.14
C LEU A 277 1.49 13.61 20.96
N SER A 278 1.98 12.70 21.81
CA SER A 278 1.76 11.26 21.67
C SER A 278 0.30 10.83 21.74
N LYS A 279 0.10 9.55 21.40
CA LYS A 279 -1.13 8.81 21.17
C LYS A 279 -1.80 9.17 19.86
N VAL A 280 -1.30 8.56 18.79
CA VAL A 280 -1.95 8.58 17.48
C VAL A 280 -3.30 7.90 17.59
N LYS A 281 -4.37 8.71 17.49
CA LYS A 281 -5.75 8.25 17.71
C LYS A 281 -6.35 7.61 16.47
N THR A 282 -6.04 8.11 15.30
CA THR A 282 -6.70 7.71 14.06
C THR A 282 -6.15 6.39 13.54
N GLU A 283 -7.02 5.42 13.32
CA GLU A 283 -6.68 4.13 12.74
C GLU A 283 -6.78 4.19 11.22
N LEU A 284 -5.76 3.68 10.53
CA LEU A 284 -5.80 3.40 9.12
C LEU A 284 -6.21 1.94 8.92
N GLY A 285 -7.33 1.70 8.24
CA GLY A 285 -7.82 0.36 7.97
C GLY A 285 -7.40 -0.15 6.60
N LEU A 286 -7.17 -1.46 6.48
CA LEU A 286 -6.89 -2.11 5.19
C LEU A 286 -8.04 -1.88 4.19
N ALA A 287 -7.71 -1.41 2.99
CA ALA A 287 -8.67 -1.06 1.93
C ALA A 287 -9.75 -0.05 2.38
N ARG A 288 -9.45 0.78 3.39
CA ARG A 288 -10.33 1.82 3.92
C ARG A 288 -9.62 3.17 3.82
N PRO A 289 -9.73 3.86 2.67
CA PRO A 289 -9.00 5.09 2.46
C PRO A 289 -9.45 6.21 3.40
N ILE A 290 -8.53 7.11 3.72
CA ILE A 290 -8.79 8.30 4.52
C ILE A 290 -8.52 9.53 3.67
N ASP A 291 -9.53 10.39 3.54
CA ASP A 291 -9.37 11.70 2.94
C ASP A 291 -8.79 12.69 3.96
N ILE A 292 -7.75 13.40 3.55
CA ILE A 292 -6.94 14.30 4.37
C ILE A 292 -7.06 15.70 3.80
N SER A 293 -7.50 16.64 4.63
CA SER A 293 -7.48 18.06 4.29
C SER A 293 -7.13 18.86 5.55
N LEU A 294 -5.86 19.21 5.70
CA LEU A 294 -5.34 19.89 6.88
C LEU A 294 -4.58 21.15 6.47
N PRO A 295 -4.62 22.22 7.30
CA PRO A 295 -3.94 23.47 7.00
C PRO A 295 -2.41 23.29 7.00
N VAL A 296 -1.71 24.31 6.48
CA VAL A 296 -0.25 24.38 6.48
C VAL A 296 0.29 24.13 7.90
N GLY A 297 1.41 23.43 8.00
CA GLY A 297 2.07 23.12 9.27
C GLY A 297 1.47 21.95 10.06
N VAL A 298 0.27 21.46 9.72
CA VAL A 298 -0.34 20.31 10.39
C VAL A 298 -0.12 19.03 9.58
N VAL A 299 0.61 18.08 10.16
CA VAL A 299 0.93 16.79 9.56
C VAL A 299 0.21 15.69 10.34
N PRO A 300 -0.75 14.98 9.73
CA PRO A 300 -1.46 13.90 10.40
C PRO A 300 -0.58 12.66 10.55
N ALA A 301 -0.85 11.91 11.60
CA ALA A 301 -0.32 10.56 11.76
C ALA A 301 -1.47 9.56 11.90
N TYR A 302 -1.25 8.35 11.39
CA TYR A 302 -2.20 7.25 11.44
C TYR A 302 -1.55 6.00 11.99
N ARG A 303 -2.31 5.24 12.78
CA ARG A 303 -1.87 3.95 13.29
C ARG A 303 -2.38 2.84 12.37
N PHE A 304 -1.48 2.03 11.84
CA PHE A 304 -1.83 0.85 11.06
C PHE A 304 -1.38 -0.42 11.79
N THR A 305 -2.31 -1.33 12.05
CA THR A 305 -2.01 -2.66 12.61
C THR A 305 -2.27 -3.70 11.54
N ALA A 306 -1.23 -4.43 11.13
CA ALA A 306 -1.34 -5.42 10.05
C ALA A 306 -2.32 -6.54 10.43
N PRO A 307 -3.45 -6.72 9.73
CA PRO A 307 -4.40 -7.78 10.06
C PRO A 307 -3.88 -9.17 9.71
N VAL A 308 -2.99 -9.28 8.73
CA VAL A 308 -2.38 -10.54 8.27
C VAL A 308 -0.87 -10.31 8.02
N THR A 309 -0.10 -11.38 7.87
CA THR A 309 1.31 -11.24 7.46
C THR A 309 1.38 -11.05 5.95
N GLY A 310 2.13 -10.05 5.50
CA GLY A 310 2.32 -9.77 4.08
C GLY A 310 3.04 -8.44 3.83
N THR A 311 3.26 -8.12 2.55
CA THR A 311 3.71 -6.80 2.14
C THR A 311 2.51 -5.90 1.87
N TYR A 312 2.52 -4.72 2.49
CA TYR A 312 1.50 -3.70 2.37
C TYR A 312 2.02 -2.54 1.53
N ARG A 313 1.18 -2.05 0.63
CA ARG A 313 1.38 -0.85 -0.17
C ARG A 313 0.59 0.29 0.46
N PHE A 314 1.29 1.33 0.89
CA PHE A 314 0.69 2.57 1.36
C PHE A 314 0.95 3.63 0.31
N ASN A 315 -0.09 4.30 -0.17
CA ASN A 315 0.09 5.34 -1.16
C ASN A 315 -0.87 6.51 -0.95
N THR A 316 -0.50 7.66 -1.50
CA THR A 316 -1.39 8.80 -1.60
C THR A 316 -2.07 8.83 -2.97
N SER A 317 -3.24 9.47 -3.02
CA SER A 317 -4.00 9.66 -4.26
C SER A 317 -4.79 10.97 -4.15
N PRO A 318 -5.51 11.41 -5.20
CA PRO A 318 -6.34 12.60 -5.10
C PRO A 318 -7.38 12.49 -3.99
N TYR A 319 -7.66 13.61 -3.31
CA TYR A 319 -8.75 13.71 -2.35
C TYR A 319 -10.07 13.24 -3.00
N GLY A 320 -10.85 12.42 -2.28
CA GLY A 320 -12.09 11.84 -2.80
C GLY A 320 -11.87 10.72 -3.84
N GLY A 321 -10.64 10.49 -4.30
CA GLY A 321 -10.31 9.60 -5.41
C GLY A 321 -10.47 10.23 -6.80
N PHE A 322 -10.83 11.51 -6.88
CA PHE A 322 -11.10 12.23 -8.13
C PHE A 322 -10.64 13.70 -8.13
N GLY A 323 -10.06 14.20 -7.04
CA GLY A 323 -9.56 15.56 -6.92
C GLY A 323 -8.32 15.86 -7.78
N ALA A 324 -7.74 17.05 -7.59
CA ALA A 324 -6.45 17.39 -8.17
C ALA A 324 -5.33 16.60 -7.48
N PRO A 325 -4.23 16.26 -8.19
CA PRO A 325 -3.06 15.69 -7.56
C PRO A 325 -2.41 16.70 -6.62
N PHE A 326 -1.85 16.19 -5.53
CA PHE A 326 -1.22 16.97 -4.48
C PHE A 326 0.12 16.33 -4.13
N ASP A 327 1.17 17.15 -4.08
CA ASP A 327 2.54 16.69 -3.86
C ASP A 327 2.76 16.27 -2.40
N THR A 328 3.10 15.00 -2.19
CA THR A 328 3.11 14.39 -0.86
C THR A 328 4.43 13.69 -0.56
N MET A 329 4.65 13.40 0.72
CA MET A 329 5.71 12.51 1.19
C MET A 329 5.17 11.64 2.32
N LEU A 330 5.38 10.34 2.21
CA LEU A 330 5.03 9.36 3.24
C LEU A 330 6.26 9.03 4.08
N LEU A 331 6.09 8.97 5.40
CA LEU A 331 7.08 8.42 6.31
C LEU A 331 6.40 7.40 7.23
N MET A 332 7.04 6.25 7.44
CA MET A 332 6.58 5.23 8.36
C MET A 332 7.57 5.01 9.49
N PHE A 333 7.05 4.88 10.71
CA PHE A 333 7.83 4.61 11.92
C PHE A 333 7.29 3.38 12.66
N ARG A 334 8.18 2.68 13.36
CA ARG A 334 7.82 1.53 14.22
C ARG A 334 7.08 1.97 15.48
N GLU A 335 7.38 3.17 15.96
CA GLU A 335 6.87 3.70 17.23
C GLU A 335 6.37 5.15 17.08
N GLU A 336 5.54 5.58 18.03
CA GLU A 336 5.10 6.99 18.11
C GLU A 336 6.30 7.93 18.31
N GLN A 337 6.05 9.23 18.09
CA GLN A 337 7.07 10.28 18.25
C GLN A 337 8.25 10.10 17.27
N MET A 338 7.95 9.57 16.07
CA MET A 338 8.91 9.41 14.97
C MET A 338 10.14 8.58 15.36
N LYS A 339 9.94 7.46 16.07
CA LYS A 339 11.00 6.55 16.51
C LYS A 339 11.06 5.30 15.63
N GLY A 340 12.28 4.95 15.20
CA GLY A 340 12.52 3.79 14.35
C GLY A 340 11.90 3.96 12.96
N LEU A 341 12.49 4.83 12.13
CA LEU A 341 12.09 4.98 10.73
C LEU A 341 12.13 3.60 10.05
N VAL A 342 11.06 3.27 9.34
CA VAL A 342 10.93 2.03 8.57
C VAL A 342 11.20 2.30 7.11
N ASP A 343 10.47 3.28 6.57
CA ASP A 343 10.56 3.64 5.16
C ASP A 343 10.03 5.06 4.96
N PHE A 344 10.43 5.70 3.87
CA PHE A 344 9.87 6.96 3.42
C PHE A 344 9.99 7.08 1.92
N ASN A 345 9.05 7.81 1.31
CA ASN A 345 9.09 8.11 -0.11
C ASN A 345 8.24 9.35 -0.41
N ASP A 346 8.67 10.16 -1.38
CA ASP A 346 7.93 11.28 -1.94
C ASP A 346 7.29 10.93 -3.29
N GLU A 347 7.92 10.12 -4.14
CA GLU A 347 7.42 9.79 -5.47
C GLU A 347 7.07 8.29 -5.65
N ALA A 348 5.80 7.97 -5.91
CA ALA A 348 5.31 6.60 -6.14
C ALA A 348 5.93 5.96 -7.40
N THR A 349 6.19 6.78 -8.39
CA THR A 349 6.96 6.48 -9.61
C THR A 349 7.70 7.75 -10.00
N ASP A 350 8.82 7.67 -10.69
CA ASP A 350 9.62 8.83 -11.10
C ASP A 350 8.76 9.99 -11.66
N GLY A 351 8.78 11.14 -10.97
CA GLY A 351 8.00 12.34 -11.32
C GLY A 351 6.53 12.36 -10.88
N SER A 352 6.08 11.37 -10.09
CA SER A 352 4.75 11.35 -9.48
C SER A 352 4.68 12.33 -8.30
N LEU A 353 3.61 13.11 -8.23
CA LEU A 353 3.28 13.95 -7.06
C LEU A 353 2.74 13.13 -5.87
N PHE A 354 2.29 11.90 -6.13
CA PHE A 354 1.89 10.98 -5.08
C PHE A 354 3.06 10.15 -4.62
N SER A 355 3.03 9.73 -3.35
CA SER A 355 4.04 8.87 -2.74
C SER A 355 3.53 7.44 -2.59
N GLU A 356 4.45 6.47 -2.58
CA GLU A 356 4.14 5.08 -2.27
C GLU A 356 5.27 4.43 -1.47
N ILE A 357 4.95 3.69 -0.41
CA ILE A 357 5.89 2.83 0.31
C ILE A 357 5.36 1.41 0.39
N LYS A 358 6.27 0.43 0.35
CA LYS A 358 5.94 -1.00 0.40
C LYS A 358 6.63 -1.65 1.60
N VAL A 359 5.85 -2.06 2.59
CA VAL A 359 6.38 -2.51 3.88
C VAL A 359 5.88 -3.92 4.20
N SER A 360 6.82 -4.85 4.39
CA SER A 360 6.51 -6.20 4.88
C SER A 360 6.26 -6.18 6.40
N MET A 361 5.10 -6.66 6.81
CA MET A 361 4.65 -6.65 8.20
C MET A 361 4.14 -8.03 8.62
N THR A 362 4.36 -8.39 9.89
CA THR A 362 3.75 -9.57 10.51
C THR A 362 2.38 -9.23 11.07
N ALA A 363 1.44 -10.17 11.04
CA ALA A 363 0.11 -9.99 11.64
C ALA A 363 0.21 -9.48 13.09
N GLY A 364 -0.56 -8.45 13.43
CA GLY A 364 -0.57 -7.78 14.73
C GLY A 364 0.50 -6.70 14.92
N ALA A 365 1.50 -6.60 14.04
CA ALA A 365 2.49 -5.53 14.12
C ALA A 365 1.84 -4.17 13.85
N THR A 366 2.17 -3.18 14.66
CA THR A 366 1.65 -1.81 14.54
C THR A 366 2.75 -0.85 14.11
N HIS A 367 2.43 0.00 13.14
CA HIS A 367 3.30 1.08 12.65
C HIS A 367 2.52 2.40 12.56
N PHE A 368 3.25 3.51 12.45
CA PHE A 368 2.71 4.86 12.40
C PHE A 368 3.09 5.54 11.08
N VAL A 369 2.09 5.98 10.34
CA VAL A 369 2.23 6.58 9.01
C VAL A 369 1.98 8.08 9.10
N TYR A 370 2.94 8.87 8.66
CA TYR A 370 2.84 10.33 8.57
C TYR A 370 2.70 10.75 7.11
N VAL A 371 1.81 11.71 6.84
CA VAL A 371 1.58 12.23 5.48
C VAL A 371 1.94 13.70 5.44
N TYR A 372 3.08 14.00 4.81
CA TYR A 372 3.56 15.37 4.62
C TYR A 372 3.16 15.92 3.25
N PRO A 373 2.95 17.24 3.12
CA PRO A 373 3.15 17.90 1.83
C PRO A 373 4.66 17.95 1.51
N TYR A 374 5.06 17.68 0.26
CA TYR A 374 6.48 17.80 -0.13
C TYR A 374 6.98 19.23 0.09
N ASN A 375 6.21 20.22 -0.40
CA ASN A 375 6.42 21.61 -0.02
C ASN A 375 5.71 21.93 1.30
N GLN A 376 6.49 22.03 2.37
CA GLN A 376 6.00 22.30 3.73
C GLN A 376 5.33 23.68 3.93
N SER A 377 5.38 24.55 2.93
CA SER A 377 4.65 25.84 2.92
C SER A 377 3.20 25.69 2.44
N GLN A 378 2.78 24.49 2.05
CA GLN A 378 1.45 24.20 1.54
C GLN A 378 0.63 23.36 2.54
N PRO A 379 -0.71 23.44 2.51
CA PRO A 379 -1.56 22.52 3.26
C PRO A 379 -1.40 21.09 2.73
N VAL A 380 -1.92 20.08 3.41
CA VAL A 380 -2.03 18.74 2.83
C VAL A 380 -3.47 18.50 2.38
N HIS A 381 -3.66 18.10 1.11
CA HIS A 381 -4.98 17.81 0.54
C HIS A 381 -4.91 16.57 -0.36
N ALA A 382 -4.99 15.38 0.24
CA ALA A 382 -4.79 14.11 -0.44
C ALA A 382 -5.66 13.01 0.19
N ARG A 383 -5.68 11.84 -0.43
CA ARG A 383 -6.24 10.61 0.15
C ARG A 383 -5.09 9.67 0.49
N LEU A 384 -5.13 9.04 1.65
CA LEU A 384 -4.21 7.96 2.05
C LEU A 384 -4.90 6.60 1.89
N ASN A 385 -4.26 5.68 1.17
CA ASN A 385 -4.74 4.31 1.00
C ASN A 385 -3.72 3.32 1.57
N VAL A 386 -4.22 2.15 1.96
CA VAL A 386 -3.40 0.99 2.26
C VAL A 386 -4.06 -0.26 1.70
N ALA A 387 -3.28 -1.06 1.00
CA ALA A 387 -3.68 -2.35 0.43
C ALA A 387 -2.53 -3.37 0.61
N LEU A 388 -2.79 -4.65 0.41
CA LEU A 388 -1.74 -5.64 0.23
C LEU A 388 -1.12 -5.47 -1.16
N ASP A 389 0.21 -5.56 -1.24
CA ASP A 389 0.95 -5.59 -2.51
C ASP A 389 0.81 -6.98 -3.14
N THR A 390 -0.40 -7.24 -3.61
CA THR A 390 -0.86 -8.56 -4.06
C THR A 390 -0.36 -8.83 -5.47
N SER A 391 0.15 -10.04 -5.72
CA SER A 391 0.52 -10.48 -7.06
C SER A 391 0.16 -11.94 -7.27
N ALA A 392 0.00 -12.35 -8.52
CA ALA A 392 -0.22 -13.74 -8.89
C ALA A 392 0.72 -14.14 -10.02
N ALA A 393 1.19 -15.39 -10.01
CA ALA A 393 2.06 -15.91 -11.05
C ALA A 393 1.62 -17.31 -11.48
N VAL A 394 1.75 -17.59 -12.78
CA VAL A 394 1.58 -18.93 -13.33
C VAL A 394 2.88 -19.73 -13.22
N VAL A 395 2.77 -21.03 -12.96
CA VAL A 395 3.92 -21.92 -12.75
C VAL A 395 4.61 -22.37 -14.06
N LEU A 396 3.85 -22.58 -15.14
CA LEU A 396 4.42 -23.09 -16.39
C LEU A 396 4.46 -21.93 -17.40
N PRO A 397 5.62 -21.67 -18.04
CA PRO A 397 5.70 -20.66 -19.09
C PRO A 397 5.07 -21.13 -20.41
N THR A 398 4.89 -22.44 -20.58
CA THR A 398 4.29 -23.03 -21.78
C THR A 398 3.53 -24.29 -21.42
N ILE A 399 2.31 -24.39 -21.93
CA ILE A 399 1.48 -25.60 -21.90
C ILE A 399 1.50 -26.22 -23.29
N GLN A 400 1.82 -27.50 -23.33
CA GLN A 400 1.85 -28.26 -24.59
C GLN A 400 0.48 -28.87 -24.85
N GLU A 401 0.13 -28.91 -26.12
CA GLU A 401 -0.94 -29.75 -26.64
C GLU A 401 -0.78 -31.22 -26.19
N ALA A 402 -1.91 -31.91 -26.04
CA ALA A 402 -1.92 -33.33 -25.74
C ALA A 402 -1.27 -34.15 -26.87
N THR A 403 -0.79 -35.34 -26.53
CA THR A 403 -0.20 -36.29 -27.51
C THR A 403 -1.19 -36.75 -28.59
N ALA A 404 -2.49 -36.49 -28.41
CA ALA A 404 -3.52 -36.74 -29.42
C ALA A 404 -3.35 -35.84 -30.65
N ASN A 405 -2.68 -34.66 -30.51
CA ASN A 405 -2.45 -33.69 -31.58
C ASN A 405 -3.75 -33.32 -32.30
N ASP A 406 -4.79 -33.00 -31.53
CA ASP A 406 -6.15 -32.73 -31.96
C ASP A 406 -6.69 -31.39 -31.42
N GLY A 407 -5.80 -30.54 -30.93
CA GLY A 407 -6.07 -29.25 -30.30
C GLY A 407 -6.46 -29.34 -28.82
N SER A 408 -6.53 -30.55 -28.25
CA SER A 408 -6.83 -30.72 -26.81
C SER A 408 -5.60 -30.47 -25.93
N ILE A 409 -5.84 -30.10 -24.67
CA ILE A 409 -4.80 -29.88 -23.67
C ILE A 409 -5.13 -30.73 -22.44
N SER A 410 -4.21 -31.62 -22.05
CA SER A 410 -4.38 -32.48 -20.87
C SER A 410 -3.73 -31.92 -19.60
N SER A 411 -2.75 -31.04 -19.75
CA SER A 411 -2.04 -30.40 -18.63
C SER A 411 -2.87 -29.26 -18.02
N LYS A 412 -2.60 -28.96 -16.75
CA LYS A 412 -3.23 -27.83 -16.04
C LYS A 412 -2.22 -26.72 -15.78
N GLN A 413 -2.70 -25.49 -15.75
CA GLN A 413 -1.94 -24.36 -15.24
C GLN A 413 -2.16 -24.21 -13.73
N ILE A 414 -1.09 -23.99 -12.97
CA ILE A 414 -1.20 -23.61 -11.56
C ILE A 414 -0.95 -22.10 -11.44
N VAL A 415 -1.77 -21.43 -10.62
CA VAL A 415 -1.63 -20.02 -10.26
C VAL A 415 -1.34 -19.92 -8.77
N ASN A 416 -0.27 -19.24 -8.39
CA ASN A 416 0.08 -18.96 -7.00
C ASN A 416 -0.15 -17.47 -6.70
N LEU A 417 -0.87 -17.18 -5.61
CA LEU A 417 -1.09 -15.84 -5.08
C LEU A 417 -0.05 -15.50 -4.02
N THR A 418 0.45 -14.28 -4.06
CA THR A 418 1.33 -13.68 -3.05
C THR A 418 0.61 -12.49 -2.40
N ASN A 419 0.73 -12.35 -1.08
CA ASN A 419 0.14 -11.28 -0.27
C ASN A 419 -1.39 -11.13 -0.43
N GLY A 420 -2.16 -12.18 -0.13
CA GLY A 420 -3.62 -12.11 -0.17
C GLY A 420 -4.24 -13.46 0.13
N MET A 421 -5.57 -13.48 0.21
CA MET A 421 -6.34 -14.73 0.29
C MET A 421 -7.49 -14.65 -0.69
N PHE A 422 -7.66 -15.72 -1.47
CA PHE A 422 -8.80 -15.88 -2.34
C PHE A 422 -10.10 -16.01 -1.53
N SER A 423 -11.18 -15.41 -2.01
CA SER A 423 -12.53 -15.74 -1.55
C SER A 423 -12.88 -17.20 -1.87
N PRO A 424 -13.90 -17.79 -1.21
CA PRO A 424 -14.36 -19.14 -1.53
C PRO A 424 -14.92 -19.31 -2.96
N ASP A 425 -15.44 -18.24 -3.56
CA ASP A 425 -16.12 -18.20 -4.87
C ASP A 425 -15.22 -17.78 -6.05
N VAL A 426 -13.94 -17.49 -5.80
CA VAL A 426 -12.96 -16.99 -6.78
C VAL A 426 -12.98 -17.72 -8.12
N ALA A 427 -13.15 -19.05 -8.11
CA ALA A 427 -13.09 -19.88 -9.30
C ALA A 427 -14.12 -19.50 -10.36
N SER A 428 -15.27 -18.93 -9.95
CA SER A 428 -16.34 -18.52 -10.85
C SER A 428 -16.14 -17.14 -11.47
N ALA A 429 -15.22 -16.34 -10.94
CA ALA A 429 -15.00 -14.94 -11.32
C ALA A 429 -13.70 -14.72 -12.09
N VAL A 430 -12.77 -15.67 -12.04
CA VAL A 430 -11.50 -15.62 -12.77
C VAL A 430 -11.74 -15.69 -14.27
N THR A 431 -11.05 -14.84 -15.02
CA THR A 431 -11.07 -14.85 -16.48
C THR A 431 -9.70 -15.26 -17.03
N VAL A 432 -9.70 -16.00 -18.14
CA VAL A 432 -8.49 -16.38 -18.88
C VAL A 432 -8.61 -15.77 -20.27
N THR A 433 -7.66 -14.91 -20.62
CA THR A 433 -7.69 -14.13 -21.86
C THR A 433 -6.72 -14.71 -22.89
N ASN A 434 -7.00 -14.49 -24.18
CA ASN A 434 -6.20 -14.95 -25.32
C ASN A 434 -6.07 -16.47 -25.46
N LEU A 435 -7.06 -17.22 -24.97
CA LEU A 435 -7.12 -18.66 -25.25
C LEU A 435 -7.43 -18.93 -26.74
N PRO A 436 -6.84 -19.98 -27.33
CA PRO A 436 -7.19 -20.45 -28.67
C PRO A 436 -8.68 -20.74 -28.79
N THR A 437 -9.30 -20.32 -29.89
CA THR A 437 -10.73 -20.53 -30.13
C THR A 437 -11.08 -22.03 -30.09
N GLY A 438 -12.11 -22.37 -29.32
CA GLY A 438 -12.54 -23.76 -29.09
C GLY A 438 -12.09 -24.33 -27.73
N ILE A 439 -11.11 -23.69 -27.07
CA ILE A 439 -10.70 -24.03 -25.71
C ILE A 439 -11.47 -23.17 -24.71
N GLN A 440 -11.95 -23.78 -23.62
CA GLN A 440 -12.55 -23.10 -22.48
C GLN A 440 -11.81 -23.44 -21.18
N PRO A 441 -11.60 -22.48 -20.27
CA PRO A 441 -10.95 -22.73 -19.00
C PRO A 441 -11.92 -23.33 -17.97
N ILE A 442 -11.41 -24.19 -17.10
CA ILE A 442 -12.07 -24.62 -15.86
C ILE A 442 -11.15 -24.28 -14.70
N VAL A 443 -11.57 -23.35 -13.85
CA VAL A 443 -10.81 -22.93 -12.68
C VAL A 443 -11.25 -23.72 -11.45
N THR A 444 -10.31 -24.13 -10.62
CA THR A 444 -10.55 -24.79 -9.34
C THR A 444 -9.70 -24.12 -8.27
N ARG A 445 -10.30 -23.74 -7.15
CA ARG A 445 -9.58 -23.22 -5.97
C ARG A 445 -9.01 -24.40 -5.19
N ASN A 446 -7.68 -24.48 -5.08
CA ASN A 446 -7.01 -25.56 -4.34
C ASN A 446 -6.82 -25.16 -2.86
N SER A 447 -6.51 -23.89 -2.60
CA SER A 447 -6.30 -23.32 -1.26
C SER A 447 -6.60 -21.82 -1.26
N ASP A 448 -6.36 -21.14 -0.14
CA ASP A 448 -6.48 -19.68 -0.03
C ASP A 448 -5.51 -18.91 -0.93
N THR A 449 -4.48 -19.58 -1.46
CA THR A 449 -3.41 -18.94 -2.26
C THR A 449 -3.08 -19.69 -3.55
N GLN A 450 -3.84 -20.71 -3.93
CA GLN A 450 -3.57 -21.48 -5.14
C GLN A 450 -4.82 -21.84 -5.92
N LEU A 451 -4.76 -21.65 -7.24
CA LEU A 451 -5.76 -22.12 -8.21
C LEU A 451 -5.14 -23.13 -9.19
N SER A 452 -5.96 -24.05 -9.69
CA SER A 452 -5.70 -24.84 -10.89
C SER A 452 -6.59 -24.38 -12.03
N VAL A 453 -6.05 -24.25 -13.24
CA VAL A 453 -6.81 -24.01 -14.48
C VAL A 453 -6.64 -25.22 -15.38
N GLY A 454 -7.72 -25.95 -15.61
CA GLY A 454 -7.82 -26.95 -16.66
C GLY A 454 -8.36 -26.35 -17.95
N PHE A 455 -8.18 -27.05 -19.06
CA PHE A 455 -8.63 -26.65 -20.39
C PHE A 455 -9.52 -27.74 -20.95
N ILE A 456 -10.71 -27.37 -21.42
CA ILE A 456 -11.66 -28.29 -22.05
C ILE A 456 -11.99 -27.83 -23.47
N GLY A 457 -12.50 -28.77 -24.27
CA GLY A 457 -12.65 -28.57 -25.71
C GLY A 457 -11.32 -28.72 -26.45
N ASN A 458 -11.38 -28.51 -27.76
CA ASN A 458 -10.23 -28.61 -28.65
C ASN A 458 -10.09 -27.28 -29.39
N ALA A 459 -8.86 -26.81 -29.59
CA ALA A 459 -8.62 -25.67 -30.46
C ALA A 459 -9.05 -25.98 -31.90
N ILE A 460 -9.81 -25.05 -32.50
CA ILE A 460 -10.29 -25.17 -33.89
C ILE A 460 -9.11 -25.19 -34.88
N ALA A 461 -8.07 -24.39 -34.60
CA ALA A 461 -6.83 -24.36 -35.35
C ALA A 461 -5.66 -24.61 -34.41
N HIS A 462 -4.90 -25.68 -34.65
CA HIS A 462 -3.83 -26.14 -33.78
C HIS A 462 -2.54 -26.52 -34.53
N GLU A 463 -2.31 -26.04 -35.75
CA GLU A 463 -0.94 -26.13 -36.30
C GLU A 463 0.04 -25.27 -35.47
N LYS A 464 1.35 -25.54 -35.56
CA LYS A 464 2.38 -24.84 -34.77
C LYS A 464 2.29 -23.31 -34.92
N LYS A 465 1.94 -22.83 -36.12
CA LYS A 465 1.73 -21.41 -36.45
C LYS A 465 0.59 -20.74 -35.66
N HIS A 466 -0.32 -21.51 -35.08
CA HIS A 466 -1.44 -21.05 -34.26
C HIS A 466 -1.14 -21.08 -32.76
N SER A 467 0.09 -21.44 -32.37
CA SER A 467 0.53 -21.31 -30.97
C SER A 467 0.43 -19.86 -30.51
N VAL A 468 0.00 -19.65 -29.27
CA VAL A 468 -0.15 -18.32 -28.65
C VAL A 468 0.87 -18.15 -27.53
N GLN A 469 1.31 -16.93 -27.26
CA GLN A 469 2.34 -16.64 -26.25
C GLN A 469 1.87 -15.70 -25.13
N ASP A 470 0.67 -15.16 -25.26
CA ASP A 470 0.15 -14.04 -24.48
C ASP A 470 -1.14 -14.42 -23.72
N VAL A 471 -1.26 -15.69 -23.31
CA VAL A 471 -2.36 -16.13 -22.44
C VAL A 471 -2.09 -15.65 -21.02
N TYR A 472 -3.06 -14.98 -20.39
CA TYR A 472 -2.94 -14.52 -19.01
C TYR A 472 -4.25 -14.69 -18.26
N ILE A 473 -4.17 -14.64 -16.93
CA ILE A 473 -5.29 -14.85 -16.03
C ILE A 473 -5.51 -13.57 -15.23
N THR A 474 -6.76 -13.10 -15.19
CA THR A 474 -7.17 -11.96 -14.36
C THR A 474 -8.03 -12.46 -13.21
N ILE A 475 -7.64 -12.09 -11.99
CA ILE A 475 -8.40 -12.35 -10.77
C ILE A 475 -8.97 -11.01 -10.27
N PRO A 476 -10.30 -10.84 -10.23
CA PRO A 476 -10.91 -9.60 -9.76
C PRO A 476 -10.54 -9.28 -8.31
N LYS A 477 -10.36 -8.00 -8.00
CA LYS A 477 -9.97 -7.55 -6.65
C LYS A 477 -10.98 -7.97 -5.57
N GLU A 478 -12.27 -8.02 -5.89
CA GLU A 478 -13.33 -8.41 -4.97
C GLU A 478 -13.18 -9.85 -4.49
N GLN A 479 -12.42 -10.66 -5.24
CA GLN A 479 -12.16 -12.07 -4.95
C GLN A 479 -10.84 -12.27 -4.19
N ILE A 480 -10.15 -11.20 -3.82
CA ILE A 480 -8.91 -11.24 -3.04
C ILE A 480 -9.01 -10.29 -1.85
N SER A 481 -8.86 -10.81 -0.63
CA SER A 481 -8.93 -9.98 0.56
C SER A 481 -7.73 -9.01 0.64
N GLY A 482 -8.00 -7.71 0.73
CA GLY A 482 -7.00 -6.70 1.07
C GLY A 482 -6.28 -6.05 -0.11
N THR A 483 -6.54 -6.47 -1.35
CA THR A 483 -6.08 -5.75 -2.55
C THR A 483 -7.07 -4.66 -2.95
N ASP A 484 -6.64 -3.69 -3.75
CA ASP A 484 -7.46 -2.58 -4.26
C ASP A 484 -7.55 -2.52 -5.79
N SER A 485 -6.84 -3.42 -6.49
CA SER A 485 -6.86 -3.58 -7.94
C SER A 485 -6.93 -5.06 -8.34
N ASP A 486 -7.46 -5.32 -9.54
CA ASP A 486 -7.45 -6.65 -10.13
C ASP A 486 -6.01 -7.14 -10.28
N VAL A 487 -5.80 -8.45 -10.10
CA VAL A 487 -4.49 -9.06 -10.16
C VAL A 487 -4.38 -9.86 -11.45
N VAL A 488 -3.40 -9.48 -12.27
CA VAL A 488 -3.12 -10.13 -13.56
C VAL A 488 -1.82 -10.94 -13.43
N THR A 489 -1.84 -12.19 -13.90
CA THR A 489 -0.64 -13.03 -13.89
C THR A 489 0.36 -12.60 -14.97
N ASN A 490 1.62 -13.07 -14.86
CA ASN A 490 2.49 -13.13 -16.03
C ASN A 490 1.83 -13.99 -17.14
N ALA A 491 2.15 -13.68 -18.39
CA ALA A 491 1.68 -14.44 -19.54
C ALA A 491 2.36 -15.82 -19.63
N PHE A 492 1.67 -16.76 -20.27
CA PHE A 492 2.18 -18.07 -20.67
C PHE A 492 1.74 -18.43 -22.10
N ALA A 493 2.43 -19.39 -22.68
CA ALA A 493 2.15 -19.88 -24.02
C ALA A 493 1.29 -21.15 -24.01
N ILE A 494 0.48 -21.30 -25.06
CA ILE A 494 -0.07 -22.59 -25.48
C ILE A 494 0.61 -22.96 -26.79
N SER A 495 1.35 -24.06 -26.77
CA SER A 495 2.15 -24.53 -27.90
C SER A 495 1.48 -25.73 -28.53
N PHE A 496 1.18 -25.61 -29.82
CA PHE A 496 0.66 -26.70 -30.61
C PHE A 496 1.74 -27.35 -31.47
N THR A 497 1.51 -28.62 -31.81
CA THR A 497 2.37 -29.38 -32.72
C THR A 497 1.75 -29.39 -34.11
N ASP A 498 2.57 -29.39 -35.16
CA ASP A 498 2.02 -29.53 -36.50
C ASP A 498 1.36 -30.90 -36.67
N THR A 499 0.22 -30.93 -37.36
CA THR A 499 -0.34 -32.19 -37.85
C THR A 499 0.67 -32.84 -38.79
N GLU A 500 0.80 -34.16 -38.71
CA GLU A 500 1.68 -34.92 -39.60
C GLU A 500 1.34 -34.64 -41.07
N SER A 501 2.36 -34.33 -41.87
CA SER A 501 2.17 -33.92 -43.27
C SER A 501 2.17 -35.11 -44.22
N LEU A 502 1.23 -35.10 -45.18
CA LEU A 502 1.29 -35.89 -46.40
C LEU A 502 2.15 -35.16 -47.42
N LEU A 503 3.19 -35.82 -47.93
CA LEU A 503 4.10 -35.24 -48.93
C LEU A 503 3.71 -35.66 -50.35
N GLU A 504 3.89 -34.76 -51.32
CA GLU A 504 3.63 -35.05 -52.74
C GLU A 504 4.53 -36.19 -53.25
N THR A 505 3.95 -37.10 -54.04
CA THR A 505 4.59 -38.24 -54.71
C THR A 505 5.26 -39.27 -53.79
N THR A 506 5.29 -39.04 -52.49
CA THR A 506 5.85 -39.94 -51.48
C THR A 506 4.74 -40.74 -50.84
N ALA A 507 4.75 -42.06 -51.04
CA ALA A 507 3.81 -42.96 -50.41
C ALA A 507 4.02 -42.96 -48.89
N THR A 508 3.00 -42.58 -48.13
CA THR A 508 3.01 -42.60 -46.66
C THR A 508 2.38 -43.90 -46.18
N GLU A 509 3.10 -44.71 -45.42
CA GLU A 509 2.56 -45.94 -44.84
C GLU A 509 1.59 -45.63 -43.71
N ILE A 510 0.37 -46.18 -43.79
CA ILE A 510 -0.68 -45.99 -42.79
C ILE A 510 -1.11 -47.34 -42.26
N GLN A 511 -1.11 -47.47 -40.93
CA GLN A 511 -1.67 -48.60 -40.22
C GLN A 511 -2.81 -48.12 -39.31
N LEU A 512 -4.03 -48.58 -39.61
CA LEU A 512 -5.24 -48.26 -38.83
C LEU A 512 -5.73 -49.52 -38.11
N GLN A 513 -5.96 -49.40 -36.82
CA GLN A 513 -6.74 -50.39 -36.06
C GLN A 513 -8.23 -50.23 -36.38
N SER A 514 -9.01 -51.28 -36.15
CA SER A 514 -10.47 -51.26 -36.32
C SER A 514 -11.10 -50.04 -35.65
N GLY A 515 -11.81 -49.22 -36.42
CA GLY A 515 -12.54 -48.04 -35.94
C GLY A 515 -11.70 -46.77 -35.73
N ASN A 516 -10.38 -46.82 -35.94
CA ASN A 516 -9.52 -45.64 -35.86
C ASN A 516 -9.38 -44.97 -37.23
N LYS A 517 -9.40 -43.63 -37.23
CA LYS A 517 -9.09 -42.81 -38.41
C LYS A 517 -7.68 -42.20 -38.29
N LYS A 518 -7.07 -41.86 -39.43
CA LYS A 518 -5.85 -41.06 -39.50
C LYS A 518 -6.15 -39.75 -40.21
N ILE A 519 -5.60 -38.67 -39.69
CA ILE A 519 -5.65 -37.33 -40.29
C ILE A 519 -4.22 -36.95 -40.64
N LEU A 520 -4.03 -36.46 -41.87
CA LEU A 520 -2.76 -35.91 -42.34
C LEU A 520 -3.02 -34.53 -42.95
N LYS A 521 -2.09 -33.61 -42.76
CA LYS A 521 -2.12 -32.29 -43.39
C LYS A 521 -1.50 -32.36 -44.78
N PHE A 522 -2.17 -31.83 -45.78
CA PHE A 522 -1.65 -31.67 -47.13
C PHE A 522 -1.63 -30.19 -47.50
N THR A 523 -0.44 -29.65 -47.78
CA THR A 523 -0.24 -28.26 -48.20
C THR A 523 0.32 -28.28 -49.62
N PRO A 524 -0.50 -28.02 -50.66
CA PRO A 524 -0.07 -28.06 -52.05
C PRO A 524 1.07 -27.09 -52.33
N SER A 525 2.08 -27.54 -53.07
CA SER A 525 3.18 -26.67 -53.54
C SER A 525 2.79 -25.78 -54.73
N VAL A 526 1.67 -26.09 -55.39
CA VAL A 526 1.12 -25.36 -56.54
C VAL A 526 -0.41 -25.44 -56.55
N SER A 527 -1.09 -24.44 -57.12
CA SER A 527 -2.53 -24.52 -57.37
C SER A 527 -2.84 -25.45 -58.55
N GLY A 528 -3.89 -26.25 -58.43
CA GLY A 528 -4.39 -27.09 -59.53
C GLY A 528 -5.00 -28.40 -59.05
N SER A 529 -5.23 -29.33 -60.00
CA SER A 529 -5.86 -30.61 -59.68
C SER A 529 -4.86 -31.59 -59.10
N PHE A 530 -5.23 -32.25 -58.00
CA PHE A 530 -4.49 -33.31 -57.32
C PHE A 530 -5.33 -34.58 -57.30
N GLU A 531 -4.65 -35.71 -57.39
CA GLU A 531 -5.20 -37.03 -57.08
C GLU A 531 -4.63 -37.48 -55.75
N ILE A 532 -5.49 -37.88 -54.81
CA ILE A 532 -5.08 -38.50 -53.55
C ILE A 532 -5.69 -39.88 -53.50
N PHE A 533 -4.87 -40.90 -53.26
CA PHE A 533 -5.31 -42.29 -53.39
C PHE A 533 -4.57 -43.23 -52.44
N THR A 534 -5.23 -44.34 -52.14
CA THR A 534 -4.66 -45.51 -51.45
C THR A 534 -4.29 -46.61 -52.46
N ASN A 535 -3.52 -47.62 -52.05
CA ASN A 535 -3.08 -48.68 -52.95
C ASN A 535 -3.86 -50.01 -52.82
N THR A 536 -4.01 -50.56 -51.60
CA THR A 536 -4.38 -51.98 -51.42
C THR A 536 -5.33 -52.26 -50.25
N SER A 537 -6.33 -51.41 -49.97
CA SER A 537 -7.30 -51.68 -48.91
C SER A 537 -8.61 -50.91 -49.08
N ASN A 538 -9.71 -51.52 -48.65
CA ASN A 538 -11.03 -50.90 -48.64
C ASN A 538 -11.10 -49.82 -47.55
N THR A 539 -10.89 -48.57 -47.95
CA THR A 539 -10.88 -47.40 -47.08
C THR A 539 -11.93 -46.38 -47.50
N GLU A 540 -12.22 -45.42 -46.63
CA GLU A 540 -12.93 -44.20 -46.98
C GLU A 540 -11.92 -43.05 -46.89
N LEU A 541 -11.77 -42.30 -47.98
CA LEU A 541 -10.87 -41.16 -48.09
C LEU A 541 -11.70 -39.90 -48.22
N ALA A 542 -11.46 -38.91 -47.36
CA ALA A 542 -12.11 -37.62 -47.40
C ALA A 542 -11.10 -36.48 -47.25
N ILE A 543 -11.38 -35.33 -47.87
CA ILE A 543 -10.57 -34.12 -47.77
C ILE A 543 -11.43 -33.01 -47.19
N TYR A 544 -10.89 -32.32 -46.18
CA TYR A 544 -11.52 -31.22 -45.48
C TYR A 544 -10.67 -29.95 -45.54
N GLU A 545 -11.32 -28.79 -45.41
CA GLU A 545 -10.63 -27.49 -45.23
C GLU A 545 -10.17 -27.26 -43.77
N ASP A 546 -10.66 -28.05 -42.83
CA ASP A 546 -10.36 -27.94 -41.41
C ASP A 546 -10.13 -29.29 -40.74
N TYR A 547 -9.29 -29.30 -39.71
CA TYR A 547 -9.01 -30.48 -38.91
C TYR A 547 -10.26 -31.06 -38.26
N GLY A 548 -11.18 -30.19 -37.82
CA GLY A 548 -12.44 -30.55 -37.15
C GLY A 548 -13.46 -31.26 -38.03
N GLN A 549 -13.17 -31.45 -39.33
CA GLN A 549 -14.02 -32.14 -40.29
C GLN A 549 -15.38 -31.47 -40.53
N SER A 550 -15.47 -30.15 -40.33
CA SER A 550 -16.71 -29.39 -40.51
C SER A 550 -16.99 -28.98 -41.97
N ARG A 551 -15.95 -28.86 -42.79
CA ARG A 551 -16.05 -28.45 -44.20
C ARG A 551 -15.41 -29.48 -45.12
N GLN A 552 -16.20 -30.50 -45.48
CA GLN A 552 -15.78 -31.53 -46.42
C GLN A 552 -15.79 -30.99 -47.85
N LEU A 553 -14.70 -31.24 -48.58
CA LEU A 553 -14.58 -30.88 -49.99
C LEU A 553 -14.93 -32.04 -50.91
N VAL A 554 -14.43 -33.24 -50.60
CA VAL A 554 -14.65 -34.46 -51.38
C VAL A 554 -14.49 -35.69 -50.48
N SER A 555 -15.20 -36.77 -50.79
CA SER A 555 -14.93 -38.10 -50.25
C SER A 555 -15.13 -39.17 -51.32
N SER A 556 -14.43 -40.29 -51.18
CA SER A 556 -14.66 -41.51 -51.97
C SER A 556 -14.25 -42.74 -51.16
N ASP A 557 -15.04 -43.78 -51.24
CA ASP A 557 -14.70 -45.14 -50.81
C ASP A 557 -14.19 -46.01 -51.98
N ASP A 558 -14.71 -45.79 -53.19
CA ASP A 558 -14.37 -46.54 -54.39
C ASP A 558 -13.30 -45.86 -55.27
N GLY A 559 -12.42 -46.67 -55.85
CA GLY A 559 -11.47 -46.32 -56.90
C GLY A 559 -11.86 -46.93 -58.25
N ASP A 560 -11.06 -46.70 -59.30
CA ASP A 560 -11.36 -47.14 -60.67
C ASP A 560 -11.50 -48.70 -60.80
N THR A 561 -11.02 -49.48 -59.81
CA THR A 561 -11.30 -50.91 -59.61
C THR A 561 -11.38 -51.27 -58.11
N SER A 562 -12.24 -52.23 -57.72
CA SER A 562 -12.77 -52.41 -56.36
C SER A 562 -11.77 -52.94 -55.30
N SER A 563 -10.90 -52.08 -54.75
CA SER A 563 -10.26 -52.29 -53.43
C SER A 563 -9.42 -51.13 -52.91
N PHE A 564 -9.45 -49.93 -53.51
CA PHE A 564 -8.71 -48.76 -53.03
C PHE A 564 -9.53 -47.47 -53.21
N SER A 565 -9.35 -46.49 -52.33
CA SER A 565 -10.02 -45.18 -52.41
C SER A 565 -9.19 -44.18 -53.21
N LYS A 566 -9.86 -43.35 -54.01
CA LYS A 566 -9.23 -42.28 -54.78
C LYS A 566 -10.15 -41.06 -54.86
N VAL A 567 -9.58 -39.88 -54.70
CA VAL A 567 -10.27 -38.60 -54.92
C VAL A 567 -9.45 -37.71 -55.85
N THR A 568 -10.15 -36.97 -56.71
CA THR A 568 -9.56 -35.92 -57.56
C THR A 568 -10.15 -34.58 -57.16
N ILE A 569 -9.30 -33.61 -56.81
CA ILE A 569 -9.74 -32.30 -56.31
C ILE A 569 -8.81 -31.18 -56.77
N THR A 570 -9.36 -29.98 -57.00
CA THR A 570 -8.56 -28.77 -57.26
C THR A 570 -8.27 -28.04 -55.96
N LEU A 571 -6.99 -27.86 -55.64
CA LEU A 571 -6.51 -27.25 -54.40
C LEU A 571 -5.68 -26.00 -54.70
N GLN A 572 -5.54 -25.14 -53.68
CA GLN A 572 -4.77 -23.89 -53.78
C GLN A 572 -3.37 -24.04 -53.16
N GLU A 573 -2.38 -23.43 -53.81
CA GLU A 573 -1.00 -23.35 -53.32
C GLU A 573 -0.95 -22.76 -51.89
N GLY A 574 -0.17 -23.40 -51.02
CA GLY A 574 0.10 -22.91 -49.67
C GLY A 574 -1.08 -23.00 -48.69
N GLN A 575 -2.26 -23.43 -49.13
CA GLN A 575 -3.42 -23.65 -48.26
C GLN A 575 -3.35 -25.03 -47.60
N ASP A 576 -3.57 -25.09 -46.30
CA ASP A 576 -3.62 -26.37 -45.56
C ASP A 576 -4.97 -27.06 -45.78
N TYR A 577 -4.92 -28.34 -46.14
CA TYR A 577 -6.07 -29.25 -46.24
C TYR A 577 -5.84 -30.47 -45.36
N TYR A 578 -6.91 -31.10 -44.88
CA TYR A 578 -6.83 -32.25 -43.98
C TYR A 578 -7.39 -33.50 -44.67
N VAL A 579 -6.49 -34.44 -44.94
CA VAL A 579 -6.80 -35.72 -45.56
C VAL A 579 -7.12 -36.73 -44.46
N VAL A 580 -8.36 -37.21 -44.46
CA VAL A 580 -8.88 -38.15 -43.46
C VAL A 580 -9.04 -39.51 -44.11
N LEU A 581 -8.39 -40.51 -43.53
CA LEU A 581 -8.48 -41.90 -43.95
C LEU A 581 -9.11 -42.74 -42.84
N SER A 582 -10.17 -43.45 -43.18
CA SER A 582 -10.92 -44.32 -42.28
C SER A 582 -11.05 -45.74 -42.86
N PRO A 583 -11.05 -46.80 -42.05
CA PRO A 583 -11.33 -48.15 -42.52
C PRO A 583 -12.82 -48.36 -42.77
N ILE A 584 -13.18 -49.05 -43.86
CA ILE A 584 -14.57 -49.44 -44.10
C ILE A 584 -14.91 -50.70 -43.28
N ASN A 585 -16.13 -50.75 -42.75
CA ASN A 585 -16.67 -51.85 -41.93
C ASN A 585 -15.89 -52.15 -40.63
N ASN A 586 -15.18 -51.17 -40.05
CA ASN A 586 -14.38 -51.34 -38.84
C ASN A 586 -13.36 -52.49 -38.92
N THR A 587 -12.71 -52.66 -40.07
CA THR A 587 -11.59 -53.61 -40.20
C THR A 587 -10.25 -52.92 -39.93
N SER A 588 -9.21 -53.66 -39.54
CA SER A 588 -7.86 -53.10 -39.50
C SER A 588 -7.33 -52.94 -40.93
N VAL A 589 -6.69 -51.81 -41.23
CA VAL A 589 -6.18 -51.51 -42.57
C VAL A 589 -4.69 -51.25 -42.52
N GLN A 590 -3.95 -51.82 -43.48
CA GLN A 590 -2.59 -51.42 -43.82
C GLN A 590 -2.56 -51.01 -45.29
N THR A 591 -2.24 -49.74 -45.56
CA THR A 591 -2.22 -49.18 -46.91
C THR A 591 -1.15 -48.11 -47.00
N THR A 592 -0.78 -47.71 -48.21
CA THR A 592 -0.09 -46.44 -48.44
C THR A 592 -1.07 -45.36 -48.86
N LEU A 593 -0.83 -44.12 -48.48
CA LEU A 593 -1.54 -42.94 -48.97
C LEU A 593 -0.57 -42.06 -49.77
N THR A 594 -0.98 -41.65 -50.98
CA THR A 594 -0.15 -40.84 -51.87
C THR A 594 -0.96 -39.67 -52.42
N ALA A 595 -0.38 -38.47 -52.41
CA ALA A 595 -0.89 -37.31 -53.14
C ALA A 595 -0.05 -37.07 -54.41
N ARG A 596 -0.72 -36.82 -55.54
CA ARG A 596 -0.09 -36.63 -56.85
C ARG A 596 -0.71 -35.42 -57.57
N TYR A 597 0.12 -34.46 -57.99
CA TYR A 597 -0.34 -33.37 -58.84
C TYR A 597 -0.70 -33.87 -60.24
N LEU A 598 -1.90 -33.52 -60.70
CA LEU A 598 -2.43 -33.81 -62.04
C LEU A 598 -2.37 -32.60 -62.98
N GLY A 599 -2.10 -31.40 -62.47
CA GLY A 599 -1.97 -30.21 -63.32
C GLY A 599 -0.75 -30.30 -64.24
N VAL A 600 -0.77 -29.44 -65.27
CA VAL A 600 0.32 -29.34 -66.24
C VAL A 600 0.97 -27.96 -66.17
N GLU A 601 2.30 -27.92 -66.15
CA GLU A 601 3.11 -26.70 -66.24
C GLU A 601 3.25 -26.29 -67.71
N TYR A 602 3.00 -25.01 -68.02
CA TYR A 602 3.16 -24.44 -69.36
C TYR A 602 4.46 -23.63 -69.43
N VAL A 603 5.45 -24.10 -70.17
CA VAL A 603 6.74 -23.44 -70.35
C VAL A 603 6.71 -22.63 -71.64
N TYR A 604 7.04 -21.34 -71.56
CA TYR A 604 7.08 -20.42 -72.70
C TYR A 604 8.51 -20.00 -73.04
N ASN A 605 8.80 -19.76 -74.33
CA ASN A 605 10.09 -19.17 -74.75
C ASN A 605 10.13 -17.65 -74.55
N ALA A 606 11.29 -17.03 -74.81
CA ALA A 606 11.49 -15.58 -74.68
C ALA A 606 10.59 -14.72 -75.61
N LYS A 607 9.96 -15.32 -76.63
CA LYS A 607 8.97 -14.65 -77.51
C LYS A 607 7.53 -14.85 -77.01
N GLY A 608 7.31 -15.46 -75.85
CA GLY A 608 5.99 -15.73 -75.27
C GLY A 608 5.24 -16.90 -75.91
N GLN A 609 5.91 -17.77 -76.67
CA GLN A 609 5.28 -18.92 -77.31
C GLN A 609 5.41 -20.16 -76.42
N LEU A 610 4.32 -20.93 -76.27
CA LEU A 610 4.30 -22.16 -75.46
C LEU A 610 5.22 -23.22 -76.08
N VAL A 611 6.30 -23.59 -75.42
CA VAL A 611 7.27 -24.59 -75.91
C VAL A 611 7.14 -25.95 -75.26
N GLN A 612 6.71 -26.04 -74.00
CA GLN A 612 6.49 -27.33 -73.35
C GLN A 612 5.24 -27.31 -72.48
N ILE A 613 4.52 -28.42 -72.44
CA ILE A 613 3.56 -28.75 -71.40
C ILE A 613 4.18 -29.89 -70.61
N LYS A 614 4.40 -29.70 -69.31
CA LYS A 614 5.01 -30.69 -68.42
C LYS A 614 4.05 -31.11 -67.32
N GLN A 615 4.25 -32.28 -66.74
CA GLN A 615 3.60 -32.72 -65.51
C GLN A 615 4.62 -33.49 -64.69
N ASN A 616 4.90 -33.04 -63.46
CA ASN A 616 5.91 -33.64 -62.58
C ASN A 616 7.26 -33.87 -63.30
N ASP A 617 7.79 -32.81 -63.92
CA ASP A 617 9.01 -32.79 -64.76
C ASP A 617 9.01 -33.65 -66.03
N LYS A 618 7.96 -34.45 -66.25
CA LYS A 618 7.77 -35.19 -67.50
C LYS A 618 7.16 -34.25 -68.54
N ILE A 619 7.85 -34.04 -69.66
CA ILE A 619 7.29 -33.32 -70.81
C ILE A 619 6.15 -34.17 -71.40
N LEU A 620 4.93 -33.67 -71.34
CA LEU A 620 3.75 -34.28 -71.96
C LEU A 620 3.60 -33.85 -73.41
N SER A 621 3.98 -32.60 -73.73
CA SER A 621 4.00 -32.10 -75.09
C SER A 621 5.11 -31.07 -75.28
N GLU A 622 5.73 -31.09 -76.45
CA GLU A 622 6.75 -30.13 -76.85
C GLU A 622 6.38 -29.50 -78.20
N PHE A 623 6.61 -28.20 -78.30
CA PHE A 623 6.21 -27.36 -79.43
C PHE A 623 7.45 -26.63 -79.96
N ILE A 624 7.78 -26.86 -81.23
CA ILE A 624 8.91 -26.23 -81.91
C ILE A 624 8.36 -25.29 -82.98
N TYR A 625 8.87 -24.06 -83.00
CA TYR A 625 8.49 -23.00 -83.93
C TYR A 625 9.63 -22.68 -84.90
N ASP A 626 9.30 -22.21 -86.10
CA ASP A 626 10.29 -21.64 -87.02
C ASP A 626 10.70 -20.21 -86.62
N GLY A 627 11.67 -19.63 -87.36
CA GLY A 627 12.16 -18.27 -87.11
C GLY A 627 11.09 -17.17 -87.24
N ASN A 628 10.01 -17.45 -88.00
CA ASN A 628 8.88 -16.55 -88.24
C ASN A 628 7.76 -16.73 -87.20
N GLY A 629 7.88 -17.71 -86.30
CA GLY A 629 6.93 -17.97 -85.23
C GLY A 629 5.81 -18.96 -85.58
N ASN A 630 5.87 -19.65 -86.71
CA ASN A 630 4.90 -20.70 -87.05
C ASN A 630 5.23 -21.99 -86.30
N LEU A 631 4.22 -22.68 -85.76
CA LEU A 631 4.40 -23.99 -85.13
C LEU A 631 4.73 -25.04 -86.21
N ILE A 632 5.95 -25.57 -86.19
CA ILE A 632 6.42 -26.55 -87.20
C ILE A 632 6.41 -27.99 -86.70
N LYS A 633 6.43 -28.20 -85.37
CA LYS A 633 6.34 -29.54 -84.79
C LYS A 633 5.68 -29.51 -83.42
N LYS A 634 4.70 -30.39 -83.21
CA LYS A 634 4.16 -30.76 -81.90
C LYS A 634 4.49 -32.23 -81.66
N THR A 635 5.24 -32.51 -80.60
CA THR A 635 5.49 -33.88 -80.14
C THR A 635 4.65 -34.09 -78.87
N VAL A 636 3.88 -35.17 -78.83
CA VAL A 636 3.14 -35.61 -77.62
C VAL A 636 3.82 -36.88 -77.15
N TYR A 637 4.20 -36.95 -75.86
CA TYR A 637 5.01 -38.02 -75.27
C TYR A 637 4.20 -38.97 -74.39
#